data_AF-A0A3F3GZZ5-F1
#
_entry.id   AF-A0A3F3GZZ5-F1
#
_cell.length_a   1.000
_cell.length_b   1.000
_cell.length_c   1.000
_cell.angle_alpha   90.00
_cell.angle_beta   90.00
_cell.angle_gamma   90.00
#
_symmetry.space_group_name_H-M   'P 1'
#
loop_
_entity.id
_entity.type
_entity.pdbx_description
1 polymer ?
#
loop_
_entity_poly.entity_id
_entity_poly.type
_entity_poly.pdbx_seq_one_letter_code
_entity_poly.pdbx_strand_id
1 'polypeptide(L)'
;MIRYKKEFKHSLVEMHNQGRSYTDLSAEYGPSVDSIRNWVKLYAVHEVDGEKWTQADVNALQKENDKLREELEILKRAAVLLSKYN
;
A
#
# COMPACT_ATOMS: atom_id res chain seq x y z
N MET A 1 8.78 -10.12 13.73
CA MET A 1 8.98 -9.25 12.53
C MET A 1 8.97 -7.81 13.00
N ILE A 2 10.08 -7.07 12.82
CA ILE A 2 10.17 -5.66 13.24
C ILE A 2 9.24 -4.84 12.33
N ARG A 3 8.27 -4.12 12.91
CA ARG A 3 7.38 -3.21 12.18
C ARG A 3 7.92 -1.79 12.28
N TYR A 4 8.41 -1.28 11.16
CA TYR A 4 8.77 0.13 11.03
C TYR A 4 7.52 0.98 10.76
N LYS A 5 7.48 2.17 11.39
CA LYS A 5 6.45 3.18 11.16
C LYS A 5 6.47 3.70 9.71
N LYS A 6 5.35 4.21 9.21
CA LYS A 6 5.22 4.65 7.82
C LYS A 6 6.15 5.83 7.52
N GLU A 7 6.22 6.78 8.44
CA GLU A 7 7.03 7.99 8.39
C GLU A 7 8.52 7.65 8.26
N PHE A 8 8.99 6.70 9.07
CA PHE A 8 10.38 6.24 9.01
C PHE A 8 10.72 5.60 7.67
N LYS A 9 9.82 4.79 7.10
CA LYS A 9 10.02 4.20 5.77
C LYS A 9 10.09 5.28 4.69
N HIS A 10 9.22 6.30 4.75
CA HIS A 10 9.25 7.41 3.81
C HIS A 10 10.56 8.19 3.89
N SER A 11 11.06 8.49 5.08
CA SER A 11 12.35 9.18 5.24
C SER A 11 13.49 8.42 4.57
N LEU A 12 13.56 7.09 4.72
CA LEU A 12 14.59 6.29 4.06
C LEU A 12 14.45 6.26 2.53
N VAL A 13 13.21 6.21 2.02
CA VAL A 13 12.94 6.29 0.58
C VAL A 13 13.34 7.66 0.03
N GLU A 14 13.04 8.73 0.75
CA GLU A 14 13.41 10.10 0.36
C GLU A 14 14.94 10.27 0.34
N MET A 15 15.65 9.81 1.37
CA MET A 15 17.12 9.82 1.39
C MET A 15 17.72 9.02 0.23
N HIS A 16 17.12 7.87 -0.12
CA HIS A 16 17.55 7.11 -1.30
C HIS A 16 17.33 7.89 -2.60
N ASN A 17 16.17 8.53 -2.76
CA ASN A 17 15.85 9.35 -3.92
C ASN A 17 16.78 10.58 -4.04
N GLN A 18 17.35 11.05 -2.93
CA GLN A 18 18.38 12.10 -2.88
C GLN A 18 19.79 11.59 -3.24
N GLY A 19 19.95 10.29 -3.57
CA GLY A 19 21.19 9.71 -4.08
C GLY A 19 21.93 8.78 -3.12
N ARG A 20 21.40 8.52 -1.92
CA ARG A 20 22.04 7.59 -0.98
C ARG A 20 21.91 6.14 -1.40
N SER A 21 22.96 5.34 -1.19
CA SER A 21 22.92 3.91 -1.50
C SER A 21 22.10 3.11 -0.47
N TYR A 22 21.55 1.97 -0.89
CA TYR A 22 20.84 1.06 0.01
C TYR A 22 21.74 0.52 1.14
N THR A 23 23.02 0.28 0.84
CA THR A 23 23.98 -0.26 1.80
C THR A 23 24.27 0.74 2.91
N ASP A 24 24.42 2.03 2.59
CA ASP A 24 24.66 3.06 3.59
C ASP A 24 23.45 3.24 4.50
N LEU A 25 22.24 3.28 3.91
CA LEU A 25 21.00 3.40 4.66
C LEU A 25 20.76 2.19 5.56
N SER A 26 21.13 0.99 5.08
CA SER A 26 21.02 -0.24 5.87
C SER A 26 21.99 -0.24 7.05
N ALA A 27 23.24 0.16 6.83
CA ALA A 27 24.27 0.21 7.86
C ALA A 27 23.97 1.24 8.96
N GLU A 28 23.43 2.41 8.59
CA GLU A 28 23.19 3.51 9.53
C GLU A 28 21.87 3.37 10.30
N TYR A 29 20.79 2.94 9.65
CA TYR A 29 19.46 2.96 10.24
C TYR A 29 18.97 1.58 10.71
N GLY A 30 19.60 0.49 10.24
CA GLY A 30 19.34 -0.88 10.68
C GLY A 30 18.43 -1.76 9.81
N PRO A 31 17.45 -1.26 9.01
CA PRO A 31 16.72 -2.13 8.08
C PRO A 31 17.65 -2.82 7.10
N SER A 32 17.30 -4.04 6.66
CA SER A 32 18.05 -4.70 5.60
C SER A 32 17.95 -3.94 4.27
N VAL A 33 18.99 -4.07 3.44
CA VAL A 33 19.01 -3.56 2.06
C VAL A 33 17.73 -3.95 1.29
N ASP A 34 17.29 -5.19 1.42
CA ASP A 34 16.06 -5.67 0.75
C ASP A 34 14.80 -5.01 1.30
N SER A 35 14.74 -4.74 2.60
CA SER A 35 13.60 -4.01 3.19
C SER A 35 13.50 -2.61 2.60
N ILE A 36 14.62 -1.90 2.51
CA ILE A 36 14.68 -0.54 1.95
C ILE A 36 14.32 -0.57 0.46
N ARG A 37 14.90 -1.49 -0.31
CA ARG A 37 14.58 -1.68 -1.74
C ARG A 37 13.09 -1.94 -1.96
N ASN A 38 12.47 -2.76 -1.11
CA ASN A 38 11.04 -3.02 -1.18
C ASN A 38 10.20 -1.79 -0.85
N TRP A 39 10.62 -0.95 0.10
CA TRP A 39 9.92 0.31 0.39
C TRP A 39 10.06 1.32 -0.74
N VAL A 40 11.23 1.43 -1.35
CA VAL A 40 11.45 2.29 -2.53
C VAL A 40 10.50 1.88 -3.66
N LYS A 41 10.37 0.58 -3.94
CA LYS A 41 9.39 0.09 -4.92
C LYS A 41 7.94 0.36 -4.51
N LEU A 42 7.61 0.15 -3.24
CA LEU A 42 6.24 0.32 -2.73
C LEU A 42 5.76 1.78 -2.80
N TYR A 43 6.66 2.73 -2.53
CA TYR A 43 6.39 4.15 -2.53
C TYR A 43 6.91 4.87 -3.79
N ALA A 44 7.28 4.12 -4.82
CA ALA A 44 7.59 4.68 -6.12
C ALA A 44 6.33 5.38 -6.66
N VAL A 45 6.50 6.63 -7.08
CA VAL A 45 5.41 7.44 -7.63
C VAL A 45 5.38 7.25 -9.14
N HIS A 46 4.23 6.82 -9.62
CA HIS A 46 3.88 6.71 -11.03
C HIS A 46 2.85 7.77 -11.37
N GLU A 47 2.97 8.39 -12.54
CA GLU A 47 1.97 9.35 -13.02
C GLU A 47 1.11 8.68 -14.09
N VAL A 48 -0.20 8.70 -13.89
CA VAL A 48 -1.20 8.17 -14.81
C VAL A 48 -2.32 9.20 -14.92
N ASP A 49 -2.62 9.65 -16.13
CA ASP A 49 -3.67 10.64 -16.41
C ASP A 49 -3.56 11.94 -15.58
N GLY A 50 -2.34 12.37 -15.27
CA GLY A 50 -2.05 13.58 -14.48
C GLY A 50 -2.17 13.38 -12.96
N GLU A 51 -2.49 12.16 -12.51
CA GLU A 51 -2.54 11.80 -11.10
C GLU A 51 -1.34 10.96 -10.68
N LYS A 52 -0.86 11.20 -9.46
CA LYS A 52 0.27 10.49 -8.87
C LYS A 52 -0.22 9.32 -8.04
N TRP A 53 0.26 8.13 -8.38
CA TRP A 53 -0.12 6.87 -7.79
C TRP A 53 1.11 6.12 -7.27
N THR A 54 0.99 5.48 -6.12
CA THR A 54 1.98 4.52 -5.62
C THR A 54 1.39 3.11 -5.56
N GLN A 55 2.25 2.10 -5.50
CA GLN A 55 1.79 0.73 -5.28
C GLN A 55 1.04 0.58 -3.94
N ALA A 56 1.40 1.39 -2.94
CA ALA A 56 0.66 1.43 -1.67
C ALA A 56 -0.80 1.89 -1.85
N ASP A 57 -1.05 2.87 -2.73
CA ASP A 57 -2.39 3.40 -3.01
C ASP A 57 -3.23 2.37 -3.76
N VAL A 58 -2.65 1.71 -4.76
CA VAL A 58 -3.30 0.61 -5.50
C VAL A 58 -3.72 -0.51 -4.54
N ASN A 59 -2.83 -0.90 -3.62
CA ASN A 59 -3.13 -1.93 -2.63
C ASN A 59 -4.25 -1.51 -1.66
N ALA A 60 -4.31 -0.22 -1.30
CA ALA A 60 -5.37 0.30 -0.44
C ALA A 60 -6.73 0.28 -1.15
N LEU A 61 -6.77 0.74 -2.41
CA LEU A 61 -7.96 0.70 -3.25
C LEU A 61 -8.47 -0.73 -3.48
N GLN A 62 -7.57 -1.68 -3.77
CA GLN A 62 -7.96 -3.08 -3.94
C GLN A 62 -8.63 -3.62 -2.68
N LYS A 63 -8.05 -3.33 -1.50
CA LYS A 63 -8.61 -3.78 -0.22
C LYS A 63 -9.98 -3.17 0.06
N GLU A 64 -10.20 -1.91 -0.30
CA GLU A 64 -11.51 -1.27 -0.18
C GLU A 64 -12.52 -1.89 -1.14
N ASN A 65 -12.13 -2.12 -2.40
CA ASN A 65 -12.98 -2.76 -3.39
C ASN A 65 -13.44 -4.16 -2.95
N ASP A 66 -12.53 -4.95 -2.37
CA ASP A 66 -12.85 -6.29 -1.87
C ASP A 66 -13.90 -6.25 -0.76
N LYS A 67 -13.79 -5.30 0.18
CA LYS A 67 -14.80 -5.08 1.24
C LYS A 67 -16.15 -4.68 0.66
N LEU A 68 -16.15 -3.72 -0.26
CA LEU A 68 -17.39 -3.25 -0.91
C LEU A 68 -18.08 -4.38 -1.68
N ARG A 69 -17.32 -5.26 -2.33
CA ARG A 69 -17.86 -6.45 -2.99
C ARG A 69 -18.50 -7.42 -2.01
N GLU A 70 -17.88 -7.63 -0.86
CA GLU A 70 -18.44 -8.47 0.21
C GLU A 70 -19.75 -7.88 0.76
N GLU A 71 -19.77 -6.59 1.07
CA GLU A 71 -20.98 -5.88 1.52
C GLU A 71 -22.10 -5.96 0.48
N LEU A 72 -21.77 -5.75 -0.80
CA LEU A 72 -22.71 -5.82 -1.90
C LEU A 72 -23.29 -7.23 -2.09
N GLU A 73 -22.51 -8.28 -1.85
CA GLU A 73 -22.98 -9.67 -1.88
C GLU A 73 -23.95 -9.96 -0.71
N ILE A 74 -23.65 -9.48 0.49
CA ILE A 74 -24.55 -9.60 1.65
C ILE A 74 -25.88 -8.90 1.37
N LEU A 75 -25.84 -7.67 0.85
CA LEU A 75 -27.02 -6.89 0.52
C LEU A 75 -27.88 -7.58 -0.56
N LYS A 76 -27.25 -8.14 -1.61
CA LYS A 76 -27.96 -8.92 -2.64
C LYS A 76 -28.69 -10.11 -2.04
N ARG A 77 -28.04 -10.88 -1.15
CA ARG A 77 -28.66 -12.02 -0.48
C ARG A 77 -29.85 -11.60 0.38
N ALA A 78 -29.71 -10.51 1.14
CA ALA A 78 -30.79 -9.97 1.95
C ALA A 78 -31.99 -9.54 1.10
N ALA A 79 -31.76 -8.86 -0.03
CA ALA A 79 -32.82 -8.45 -0.96
C ALA A 79 -33.61 -9.64 -1.51
N VAL A 80 -32.91 -10.71 -1.91
CA VAL A 80 -33.56 -11.95 -2.38
C VAL A 80 -34.41 -12.57 -1.27
N LEU A 81 -33.91 -12.64 -0.04
CA LEU A 81 -34.69 -13.17 1.08
C LEU A 81 -35.94 -12.33 1.32
N LEU A 82 -35.82 -11.01 1.42
CA LEU A 82 -36.96 -10.11 1.64
C LEU A 82 -38.01 -10.22 0.52
N SER A 83 -37.58 -10.37 -0.74
CA SER A 83 -38.51 -10.55 -1.87
C SER A 83 -39.28 -11.87 -1.84
N LYS A 84 -38.80 -12.89 -1.11
CA LYS A 84 -39.47 -14.19 -0.97
C LYS A 84 -40.48 -14.23 0.18
N TYR A 85 -40.38 -13.31 1.13
CA TYR A 85 -41.26 -13.21 2.29
C TYR A 85 -42.33 -12.10 2.16
N ASN A 86 -42.28 -11.33 1.07
CA ASN A 86 -43.37 -10.47 0.60
C ASN A 86 -44.24 -11.22 -0.43
#